data_AF-A0AAX2J106-F1
#
_entry.id   AF-A0AAX2J106-F1
#
_cell.length_a   1.000
_cell.length_b   1.000
_cell.length_c   1.000
_cell.angle_alpha   90.00
_cell.angle_beta   90.00
_cell.angle_gamma   90.00
#
_symmetry.space_group_name_H-M   'P 1'
#
loop_
_entity.id
_entity.type
_entity.pdbx_description
1 polymer ?
#
loop_
_entity_poly.entity_id
_entity_poly.type
_entity_poly.pdbx_seq_one_letter_code
_entity_poly.pdbx_strand_id
1 'polypeptide(L)'
;MKKNQLNSLTNYYPALTRLRNIQDAQELGEMAHTLPWRQADELIECLLNNEEEFNRLIWSPYDISIVAKKFPKFADKLIDIVISNPEKFKKIIHFSSELGQVVEALNPRVANKLMDFIFCNENKIYKHIIRDSYNLCRFLFHRNLRQYSDRLINHILKDPDYFKLVVGDMGNLLRLAINHPQHADTLINMVIKDKEHFKKLISNRSNWSEQLSHFPKYEKIFANNVPIDENEKNRQLYLANAPHAEIRKNARLFAQAERTHSGQFFFSEAMPRELRIIIAGLTRDSYLCNEEEANQIAQENFSRPMKNSK
;
A
#
# COMPACT_ATOMS: atom_id res chain seq x y z
N MET A 1 -35.28 36.98 -0.82
CA MET A 1 -34.30 36.83 0.27
C MET A 1 -34.74 37.72 1.42
N LYS A 2 -34.98 37.14 2.59
CA LYS A 2 -35.87 37.69 3.64
C LYS A 2 -35.10 38.55 4.65
N LYS A 3 -35.72 39.66 5.08
CA LYS A 3 -35.35 40.64 6.13
C LYS A 3 -34.69 40.08 7.41
N ASN A 4 -34.78 38.78 7.68
CA ASN A 4 -34.19 38.14 8.85
C ASN A 4 -32.66 37.90 8.76
N GLN A 5 -32.05 37.97 7.56
CA GLN A 5 -30.58 37.93 7.42
C GLN A 5 -29.92 39.29 7.69
N LEU A 6 -30.65 40.39 7.61
CA LEU A 6 -30.10 41.74 7.81
C LEU A 6 -29.90 42.07 9.29
N ASN A 7 -30.80 41.58 10.16
CA ASN A 7 -30.72 41.83 11.60
C ASN A 7 -29.65 41.00 12.33
N SER A 8 -29.13 39.94 11.71
CA SER A 8 -27.97 39.22 12.27
C SER A 8 -26.66 39.94 11.99
N LEU A 9 -26.51 40.65 10.87
CA LEU A 9 -25.25 41.28 10.49
C LEU A 9 -24.87 42.51 11.34
N THR A 10 -25.86 43.20 11.93
CA THR A 10 -25.61 44.40 12.76
C THR A 10 -24.90 44.11 14.08
N ASN A 11 -25.04 42.91 14.65
CA ASN A 11 -24.34 42.52 15.88
C ASN A 11 -22.93 41.97 15.63
N TYR A 12 -22.56 41.67 14.38
CA TYR A 12 -21.26 41.07 14.02
C TYR A 12 -20.28 42.04 13.37
N TYR A 13 -20.62 43.33 13.23
CA TYR A 13 -19.81 44.27 12.45
C TYR A 13 -18.32 44.30 12.89
N PRO A 14 -17.98 44.38 14.20
CA PRO A 14 -16.59 44.35 14.64
C PRO A 14 -15.89 43.00 14.40
N ALA A 15 -16.62 41.89 14.56
CA ALA A 15 -16.08 40.55 14.33
C ALA A 15 -15.82 40.31 12.84
N LEU A 16 -16.75 40.71 11.96
CA LEU A 16 -16.58 40.58 10.52
C LEU A 16 -15.43 41.44 9.99
N THR A 17 -15.28 42.68 10.47
CA THR A 17 -14.13 43.53 10.10
C THR A 17 -12.81 42.89 10.52
N ARG A 18 -12.74 42.32 11.73
CA ARG A 18 -11.54 41.58 12.18
C ARG A 18 -11.30 40.34 11.32
N LEU A 19 -12.33 39.54 11.06
CA LEU A 19 -12.25 38.32 10.25
C LEU A 19 -11.70 38.60 8.84
N ARG A 20 -12.09 39.72 8.23
CA ARG A 20 -11.59 40.15 6.91
C ARG A 20 -10.10 40.50 6.89
N ASN A 21 -9.53 40.85 8.05
CA ASN A 21 -8.10 41.12 8.15
C ASN A 21 -7.28 39.84 8.37
N ILE A 22 -7.93 38.73 8.72
CA ILE A 22 -7.29 37.43 8.90
C ILE A 22 -7.02 36.81 7.53
N GLN A 23 -5.78 36.42 7.26
CA GLN A 23 -5.33 35.90 5.99
C GLN A 23 -5.69 34.42 5.81
N ASP A 24 -5.51 33.61 6.85
CA ASP A 24 -5.71 32.15 6.80
C ASP A 24 -6.21 31.55 8.13
N ALA A 25 -6.48 30.24 8.12
CA ALA A 25 -6.95 29.52 9.30
C ALA A 25 -5.90 29.44 10.42
N GLN A 26 -4.60 29.55 10.10
CA GLN A 26 -3.53 29.54 11.08
C GLN A 26 -3.56 30.83 11.90
N GLU A 27 -3.63 31.98 11.24
CA GLU A 27 -3.77 33.29 11.89
C GLU A 27 -5.05 33.34 12.73
N LEU A 28 -6.18 32.82 12.21
CA LEU A 28 -7.41 32.67 13.01
C LEU A 28 -7.17 31.85 14.29
N GLY A 29 -6.45 30.73 14.16
CA GLY A 29 -6.10 29.86 15.26
C GLY A 29 -5.15 30.49 16.28
N GLU A 30 -4.28 31.40 15.86
CA GLU A 30 -3.39 32.18 16.74
C GLU A 30 -4.15 33.28 17.48
N MET A 31 -5.05 33.99 16.79
CA MET A 31 -5.92 34.99 17.41
C MET A 31 -6.83 34.40 18.50
N ALA A 32 -7.19 33.12 18.38
CA ALA A 32 -7.95 32.39 19.39
C ALA A 32 -7.26 32.41 20.78
N HIS A 33 -5.93 32.50 20.83
CA HIS A 33 -5.15 32.51 22.08
C HIS A 33 -4.92 33.92 22.63
N THR A 34 -4.99 34.95 21.78
CA THR A 34 -4.70 36.33 22.16
C THR A 34 -5.94 37.11 22.54
N LEU A 35 -7.11 36.72 22.01
CA LEU A 35 -8.38 37.38 22.28
C LEU A 35 -9.06 36.84 23.54
N PRO A 36 -9.86 37.67 24.24
CA PRO A 36 -10.81 37.18 25.23
C PRO A 36 -11.74 36.12 24.62
N TRP A 37 -11.99 35.03 25.33
CA TRP A 37 -12.73 33.87 24.81
C TRP A 37 -14.08 34.20 24.14
N ARG A 38 -14.82 35.21 24.63
CA ARG A 38 -16.07 35.66 24.00
C ARG A 38 -15.85 36.23 22.59
N GLN A 39 -14.79 36.99 22.40
CA GLN A 39 -14.47 37.58 21.09
C GLN A 39 -13.96 36.52 20.11
N ALA A 40 -13.24 35.51 20.62
CA ALA A 40 -12.83 34.36 19.83
C ALA A 40 -14.05 33.53 19.37
N ASP A 41 -15.01 33.29 20.27
CA ASP A 41 -16.30 32.64 19.96
C ASP A 41 -17.11 33.44 18.92
N GLU A 42 -17.19 34.77 19.05
CA GLU A 42 -17.88 35.63 18.08
C GLU A 42 -17.24 35.59 16.69
N LEU A 43 -15.90 35.54 16.61
CA LEU A 43 -15.18 35.43 15.33
C LEU A 43 -15.46 34.11 14.61
N ILE A 44 -15.39 32.99 15.34
CA ILE A 44 -15.66 31.69 14.74
C ILE A 44 -17.15 31.54 14.40
N GLU A 45 -18.07 32.10 15.19
CA GLU A 45 -19.49 32.15 14.82
C GLU A 45 -19.71 32.98 13.55
N CYS A 46 -19.01 34.10 13.40
CA CYS A 46 -19.06 34.91 12.19
C CYS A 46 -18.58 34.13 10.96
N LEU A 47 -17.43 33.44 11.08
CA LEU A 47 -16.89 32.57 10.03
C LEU A 47 -17.88 31.47 9.62
N LEU A 48 -18.42 30.74 10.61
CA LEU A 48 -19.31 29.61 10.35
C LEU A 48 -20.71 30.02 9.88
N ASN A 49 -21.06 31.31 9.94
CA ASN A 49 -22.32 31.86 9.43
C ASN A 49 -22.15 32.61 8.11
N ASN A 50 -20.92 32.78 7.61
CA ASN A 50 -20.63 33.50 6.38
C ASN A 50 -19.94 32.57 5.38
N GLU A 51 -20.66 32.17 4.32
CA GLU A 51 -20.15 31.23 3.31
C GLU A 51 -18.93 31.77 2.54
N GLU A 52 -18.88 33.07 2.27
CA GLU A 52 -17.76 33.71 1.56
C GLU A 52 -16.48 33.60 2.39
N GLU A 53 -16.54 34.00 3.66
CA GLU A 53 -15.41 33.93 4.58
C GLU A 53 -15.03 32.47 4.87
N PHE A 54 -16.01 31.57 4.98
CA PHE A 54 -15.76 30.15 5.15
C PHE A 54 -14.95 29.59 3.99
N ASN A 55 -15.37 29.85 2.75
CA ASN A 55 -14.68 29.35 1.56
C ASN A 55 -13.30 29.99 1.37
N ARG A 56 -13.11 31.22 1.88
CA ARG A 56 -11.82 31.92 1.85
C ARG A 56 -10.82 31.33 2.84
N LEU A 57 -11.25 31.06 4.08
CA LEU A 57 -10.36 30.60 5.15
C LEU A 57 -10.25 29.07 5.26
N ILE A 58 -11.27 28.32 4.84
CA ILE A 58 -11.33 26.86 4.94
C ILE A 58 -11.33 26.26 3.53
N TRP A 59 -10.13 26.02 3.01
CA TRP A 59 -9.94 25.46 1.66
C TRP A 59 -9.18 24.13 1.68
N SER A 60 -8.59 23.75 2.82
CA SER A 60 -7.81 22.52 2.97
C SER A 60 -8.19 21.72 4.23
N PRO A 61 -7.80 20.43 4.30
CA PRO A 61 -7.95 19.60 5.49
C PRO A 61 -7.16 20.12 6.70
N TYR A 62 -6.05 20.82 6.43
CA TYR A 62 -5.23 21.47 7.44
C TYR A 62 -6.00 22.61 8.13
N ASP A 63 -6.72 23.43 7.37
CA ASP A 63 -7.54 24.53 7.89
C ASP A 63 -8.65 24.00 8.81
N ILE A 64 -9.35 22.95 8.37
CA ILE A 64 -10.36 22.26 9.19
C ILE A 64 -9.73 21.80 10.51
N SER A 65 -8.54 21.21 10.43
CA SER A 65 -7.83 20.65 11.58
C SER A 65 -7.40 21.73 12.58
N ILE A 66 -6.91 22.88 12.09
CA ILE A 66 -6.57 24.03 12.95
C ILE A 66 -7.83 24.51 13.66
N VAL A 67 -8.89 24.81 12.91
CA VAL A 67 -10.11 25.39 13.49
C VAL A 67 -10.75 24.42 14.47
N ALA A 68 -10.83 23.13 14.16
CA ALA A 68 -11.36 22.12 15.07
C ALA A 68 -10.56 22.01 16.38
N LYS A 69 -9.22 22.08 16.31
CA LYS A 69 -8.35 22.00 17.50
C LYS A 69 -8.44 23.27 18.35
N LYS A 70 -8.51 24.44 17.72
CA LYS A 70 -8.52 25.75 18.41
C LYS A 70 -9.91 26.12 18.93
N PHE A 71 -10.96 25.66 18.26
CA PHE A 71 -12.35 25.95 18.58
C PHE A 71 -13.20 24.66 18.71
N PRO A 72 -12.86 23.76 19.67
CA PRO A 72 -13.48 22.43 19.74
C PRO A 72 -14.99 22.45 19.98
N LYS A 73 -15.52 23.50 20.63
CA LYS A 73 -16.97 23.74 20.81
C LYS A 73 -17.71 23.88 19.48
N PHE A 74 -17.03 24.37 18.43
CA PHE A 74 -17.60 24.62 17.11
C PHE A 74 -17.29 23.55 16.08
N ALA A 75 -16.52 22.52 16.44
CA ALA A 75 -16.13 21.44 15.54
C ALA A 75 -17.33 20.74 14.89
N ASP A 76 -18.43 20.55 15.62
CA ASP A 76 -19.65 19.93 15.09
C ASP A 76 -20.26 20.76 13.95
N LYS A 77 -20.40 22.08 14.17
CA LYS A 77 -20.92 23.02 13.17
C LYS A 77 -19.98 23.19 11.97
N LEU A 78 -18.66 23.22 12.22
CA LEU A 78 -17.65 23.22 11.16
C LEU A 78 -17.83 22.01 10.24
N ILE A 79 -17.94 20.81 10.82
CA ILE A 79 -18.13 19.59 10.04
C ILE A 79 -19.49 19.58 9.34
N ASP A 80 -20.56 20.08 9.96
CA ASP A 80 -21.86 20.25 9.28
C ASP A 80 -21.76 21.06 8.00
N ILE A 81 -21.02 22.17 8.01
CA ILE A 81 -20.82 23.00 6.82
C ILE A 81 -20.02 22.24 5.75
N VAL A 82 -18.95 21.54 6.15
CA VAL A 82 -18.10 20.76 5.23
C VAL A 82 -18.89 19.64 4.55
N ILE A 83 -19.71 18.91 5.31
CA ILE A 83 -20.47 17.76 4.79
C ILE A 83 -21.85 18.13 4.21
N SER A 84 -22.30 19.36 4.37
CA SER A 84 -23.58 19.84 3.81
C SER A 84 -23.68 19.66 2.29
N ASN A 85 -22.53 19.66 1.60
CA ASN A 85 -22.45 19.47 0.16
C ASN A 85 -21.30 18.50 -0.18
N PRO A 86 -21.58 17.33 -0.79
CA PRO A 86 -20.56 16.39 -1.24
C PRO A 86 -19.46 17.01 -2.11
N GLU A 87 -19.79 17.98 -2.96
CA GLU A 87 -18.80 18.63 -3.82
C GLU A 87 -17.90 19.59 -3.04
N LYS A 88 -18.43 20.24 -1.99
CA LYS A 88 -17.60 21.03 -1.06
C LYS A 88 -16.64 20.10 -0.32
N PHE A 89 -17.12 18.97 0.20
CA PHE A 89 -16.27 17.97 0.81
C PHE A 89 -15.14 17.50 -0.13
N LYS A 90 -15.48 17.09 -1.36
CA LYS A 90 -14.50 16.59 -2.36
C LYS A 90 -13.47 17.63 -2.79
N LYS A 91 -13.80 18.92 -2.71
CA LYS A 91 -12.87 20.02 -2.98
C LYS A 91 -11.86 20.23 -1.86
N ILE A 92 -12.22 19.88 -0.63
CA ILE A 92 -11.36 20.07 0.54
C ILE A 92 -10.58 18.80 0.86
N ILE A 93 -11.20 17.62 0.80
CA ILE A 93 -10.60 16.33 1.16
C ILE A 93 -10.57 15.42 -0.07
N HIS A 94 -9.36 15.14 -0.55
CA HIS A 94 -9.11 14.37 -1.77
C HIS A 94 -8.67 12.93 -1.49
N PHE A 95 -7.91 12.71 -0.41
CA PHE A 95 -7.27 11.42 -0.13
C PHE A 95 -7.41 10.99 1.34
N SER A 96 -7.12 9.70 1.61
CA SER A 96 -7.29 9.12 2.95
C SER A 96 -6.35 9.70 4.01
N SER A 97 -5.14 10.15 3.66
CA SER A 97 -4.24 10.79 4.62
C SER A 97 -4.76 12.14 5.12
N GLU A 98 -5.39 12.91 4.23
CA GLU A 98 -6.02 14.20 4.56
C GLU A 98 -7.23 14.01 5.49
N LEU A 99 -8.06 13.01 5.18
CA LEU A 99 -9.14 12.61 6.08
C LEU A 99 -8.61 12.21 7.46
N GLY A 100 -7.51 11.45 7.50
CA GLY A 100 -6.87 11.01 8.73
C GLY A 100 -6.39 12.16 9.62
N GLN A 101 -5.95 13.26 9.01
CA GLN A 101 -5.58 14.50 9.71
C GLN A 101 -6.80 15.18 10.33
N VAL A 102 -7.89 15.32 9.56
CA VAL A 102 -9.14 15.92 10.05
C VAL A 102 -9.72 15.10 11.19
N VAL A 103 -9.78 13.77 11.03
CA VAL A 103 -10.29 12.87 12.08
C VAL A 103 -9.48 12.99 13.37
N GLU A 104 -8.17 13.18 13.30
CA GLU A 104 -7.31 13.41 14.47
C GLU A 104 -7.67 14.67 15.25
N ALA A 105 -8.09 15.72 14.53
CA ALA A 105 -8.42 17.02 15.10
C ALA A 105 -9.80 17.05 15.76
N LEU A 106 -10.65 16.05 15.49
CA LEU A 106 -12.03 16.01 15.95
C LEU A 106 -12.17 15.14 17.20
N ASN A 107 -13.14 15.48 18.05
CA ASN A 107 -13.59 14.55 19.08
C ASN A 107 -14.30 13.33 18.45
N PRO A 108 -14.37 12.19 19.15
CA PRO A 108 -14.92 10.96 18.57
C PRO A 108 -16.35 11.08 18.03
N ARG A 109 -17.21 11.86 18.68
CA ARG A 109 -18.61 12.06 18.23
C ARG A 109 -18.65 12.74 16.86
N VAL A 110 -17.88 13.80 16.68
CA VAL A 110 -17.85 14.57 15.43
C VAL A 110 -17.09 13.80 14.33
N ALA A 111 -16.03 13.08 14.70
CA ALA A 111 -15.34 12.18 13.77
C ALA A 111 -16.27 11.09 13.24
N ASN A 112 -17.06 10.45 14.11
CA ASN A 112 -18.04 9.43 13.70
C ASN A 112 -19.07 10.01 12.72
N LYS A 113 -19.58 11.22 12.98
CA LYS A 113 -20.49 11.93 12.06
C LYS A 113 -19.88 12.16 10.68
N LEU A 114 -18.62 12.58 10.62
CA LEU A 114 -17.88 12.70 9.36
C LEU A 114 -17.77 11.36 8.62
N MET A 115 -17.45 10.29 9.34
CA MET A 115 -17.33 8.95 8.75
C MET A 115 -18.68 8.40 8.30
N ASP A 116 -19.76 8.67 9.02
CA ASP A 116 -21.13 8.31 8.62
C ASP A 116 -21.50 8.99 7.31
N PHE A 117 -21.17 10.27 7.14
CA PHE A 117 -21.33 10.94 5.85
C PHE A 117 -20.54 10.28 4.71
N ILE A 118 -19.30 9.85 4.97
CA ILE A 118 -18.45 9.22 3.95
C ILE A 118 -19.00 7.86 3.50
N PHE A 119 -19.54 7.08 4.45
CA PHE A 119 -19.95 5.69 4.21
C PHE A 119 -21.44 5.53 3.86
N CYS A 120 -22.33 6.38 4.40
CA CYS A 120 -23.78 6.23 4.26
C CYS A 120 -24.38 7.01 3.09
N ASN A 121 -23.59 7.81 2.37
CA ASN A 121 -24.10 8.66 1.29
C ASN A 121 -24.25 7.90 -0.04
N GLU A 122 -25.40 8.06 -0.70
CA GLU A 122 -25.70 7.55 -2.04
C GLU A 122 -24.66 7.97 -3.09
N ASN A 123 -24.01 9.13 -2.88
CA ASN A 123 -22.95 9.65 -3.71
C ASN A 123 -21.63 8.86 -3.64
N LYS A 124 -21.57 7.79 -2.84
CA LYS A 124 -20.41 6.90 -2.69
C LYS A 124 -19.11 7.68 -2.42
N ILE A 125 -19.14 8.62 -1.48
CA ILE A 125 -18.03 9.53 -1.17
C ILE A 125 -16.74 8.77 -0.83
N TYR A 126 -16.85 7.63 -0.14
CA TYR A 126 -15.70 6.77 0.12
C TYR A 126 -14.93 6.39 -1.17
N LYS A 127 -15.57 6.25 -2.33
CA LYS A 127 -14.90 5.97 -3.61
C LYS A 127 -14.07 7.15 -4.12
N HIS A 128 -14.43 8.39 -3.75
CA HIS A 128 -13.61 9.56 -4.05
C HIS A 128 -12.31 9.55 -3.23
N ILE A 129 -12.38 9.09 -1.98
CA ILE A 129 -11.24 9.04 -1.07
C ILE A 129 -10.36 7.81 -1.38
N ILE A 130 -11.00 6.70 -1.74
CA ILE A 130 -10.40 5.39 -2.00
C ILE A 130 -10.55 5.07 -3.48
N ARG A 131 -9.68 5.64 -4.32
CA ARG A 131 -9.77 5.52 -5.78
C ARG A 131 -9.08 4.26 -6.33
N ASP A 132 -8.11 3.76 -5.57
CA ASP A 132 -7.22 2.67 -5.95
C ASP A 132 -6.71 1.92 -4.72
N SER A 133 -5.87 0.91 -4.96
CA SER A 133 -5.27 0.09 -3.91
C SER A 133 -4.31 0.87 -3.01
N TYR A 134 -3.63 1.89 -3.54
CA TYR A 134 -2.73 2.73 -2.76
C TYR A 134 -3.50 3.52 -1.69
N ASN A 135 -4.59 4.16 -2.07
CA ASN A 135 -5.45 4.92 -1.18
C ASN A 135 -6.15 4.03 -0.15
N LEU A 136 -6.55 2.82 -0.56
CA LEU A 136 -7.10 1.80 0.34
C LEU A 136 -6.10 1.43 1.43
N CYS A 137 -4.87 1.06 1.03
CA CYS A 137 -3.81 0.76 1.99
C CYS A 137 -3.55 1.94 2.91
N ARG A 138 -3.40 3.16 2.37
CA ARG A 138 -3.22 4.35 3.21
C ARG A 138 -4.34 4.52 4.24
N PHE A 139 -5.59 4.29 3.87
CA PHE A 139 -6.70 4.39 4.81
C PHE A 139 -6.60 3.36 5.94
N LEU A 140 -6.39 2.09 5.58
CA LEU A 140 -6.41 0.98 6.54
C LEU A 140 -5.22 1.00 7.50
N PHE A 141 -4.06 1.49 7.03
CA PHE A 141 -2.86 1.63 7.85
C PHE A 141 -2.74 2.99 8.53
N HIS A 142 -3.67 3.92 8.29
CA HIS A 142 -3.67 5.21 8.97
C HIS A 142 -4.09 5.03 10.43
N ARG A 143 -3.24 5.45 11.36
CA ARG A 143 -3.48 5.34 12.82
C ARG A 143 -4.87 5.84 13.23
N ASN A 144 -5.28 6.99 12.73
CA ASN A 144 -6.54 7.65 13.11
C ASN A 144 -7.78 7.07 12.40
N LEU A 145 -7.60 6.32 11.32
CA LEU A 145 -8.71 5.74 10.55
C LEU A 145 -8.90 4.25 10.78
N ARG A 146 -7.93 3.60 11.46
CA ARG A 146 -7.92 2.17 11.69
C ARG A 146 -9.23 1.65 12.29
N GLN A 147 -9.85 2.40 13.19
CA GLN A 147 -11.13 2.04 13.83
C GLN A 147 -12.33 1.97 12.86
N TYR A 148 -12.21 2.55 11.67
CA TYR A 148 -13.24 2.54 10.62
C TYR A 148 -12.98 1.51 9.52
N SER A 149 -11.90 0.74 9.64
CA SER A 149 -11.47 -0.20 8.59
C SER A 149 -12.53 -1.25 8.26
N ASP A 150 -13.16 -1.83 9.28
CA ASP A 150 -14.20 -2.85 9.07
C ASP A 150 -15.41 -2.28 8.32
N ARG A 151 -15.76 -1.02 8.57
CA ARG A 151 -16.82 -0.34 7.81
C ARG A 151 -16.43 -0.22 6.34
N LEU A 152 -15.22 0.28 6.06
CA LEU A 152 -14.71 0.40 4.69
C LEU A 152 -14.68 -0.95 3.97
N ILE A 153 -14.16 -1.99 4.62
CA ILE A 153 -14.09 -3.35 4.05
C ILE A 153 -15.49 -3.86 3.74
N ASN A 154 -16.45 -3.71 4.66
CA ASN A 154 -17.83 -4.11 4.41
C ASN A 154 -18.48 -3.36 3.23
N HIS A 155 -18.13 -2.09 3.00
CA HIS A 155 -18.58 -1.36 1.81
C HIS A 155 -17.92 -1.86 0.52
N ILE A 156 -16.63 -2.19 0.57
CA ILE A 156 -15.88 -2.76 -0.55
C ILE A 156 -16.47 -4.13 -0.94
N LEU A 157 -16.71 -5.01 0.03
CA LEU A 157 -17.24 -6.36 -0.19
C LEU A 157 -18.65 -6.38 -0.80
N LYS A 158 -19.43 -5.30 -0.64
CA LYS A 158 -20.78 -5.16 -1.21
C LYS A 158 -20.80 -4.78 -2.70
N ASP A 159 -19.68 -4.33 -3.25
CA ASP A 159 -19.58 -3.83 -4.62
C ASP A 159 -18.43 -4.56 -5.34
N PRO A 160 -18.69 -5.71 -5.99
CA PRO A 160 -17.65 -6.55 -6.59
C PRO A 160 -16.79 -5.82 -7.63
N ASP A 161 -17.37 -4.92 -8.43
CA ASP A 161 -16.61 -4.17 -9.43
C ASP A 161 -15.67 -3.16 -8.79
N TYR A 162 -16.14 -2.50 -7.73
CA TYR A 162 -15.28 -1.63 -6.95
C TYR A 162 -14.20 -2.40 -6.18
N PHE A 163 -14.52 -3.58 -5.65
CA PHE A 163 -13.53 -4.49 -5.05
C PHE A 163 -12.41 -4.80 -6.03
N LYS A 164 -12.72 -5.15 -7.29
CA LYS A 164 -11.69 -5.40 -8.33
C LYS A 164 -10.80 -4.18 -8.59
N LEU A 165 -11.37 -2.98 -8.52
CA LEU A 165 -10.65 -1.74 -8.73
C LEU A 165 -9.64 -1.47 -7.60
N VAL A 166 -10.08 -1.58 -6.34
CA VAL A 166 -9.25 -1.24 -5.18
C VAL A 166 -8.38 -2.39 -4.68
N VAL A 167 -8.72 -3.63 -5.03
CA VAL A 167 -7.89 -4.82 -4.83
C VAL A 167 -7.29 -5.22 -6.18
N GLY A 168 -6.35 -4.37 -6.62
CA GLY A 168 -5.77 -4.45 -7.96
C GLY A 168 -4.67 -5.50 -8.14
N ASP A 169 -4.08 -5.98 -7.04
CA ASP A 169 -3.02 -6.99 -7.04
C ASP A 169 -3.10 -7.91 -5.81
N MET A 170 -2.44 -9.05 -5.92
CA MET A 170 -2.46 -10.11 -4.93
C MET A 170 -1.81 -9.68 -3.60
N GLY A 171 -0.76 -8.86 -3.66
CA GLY A 171 -0.09 -8.36 -2.46
C GLY A 171 -1.04 -7.52 -1.61
N ASN A 172 -1.83 -6.65 -2.24
CA ASN A 172 -2.87 -5.89 -1.57
C ASN A 172 -3.98 -6.79 -1.02
N LEU A 173 -4.46 -7.80 -1.77
CA LEU A 173 -5.43 -8.76 -1.26
C LEU A 173 -4.95 -9.47 0.01
N LEU A 174 -3.74 -10.03 -0.03
CA LEU A 174 -3.18 -10.76 1.10
C LEU A 174 -2.92 -9.83 2.28
N ARG A 175 -2.40 -8.63 2.02
CA ARG A 175 -2.21 -7.63 3.07
C ARG A 175 -3.53 -7.25 3.74
N LEU A 176 -4.62 -7.10 2.99
CA LEU A 176 -5.96 -6.89 3.55
C LEU A 176 -6.39 -8.06 4.42
N ALA A 177 -6.28 -9.28 3.90
CA ALA A 177 -6.68 -10.49 4.61
C ALA A 177 -5.88 -10.71 5.90
N ILE A 178 -4.57 -10.41 5.91
CA ILE A 178 -3.69 -10.58 7.08
C ILE A 178 -4.07 -9.58 8.18
N ASN A 179 -4.34 -8.33 7.79
CA ASN A 179 -4.65 -7.27 8.75
C ASN A 179 -6.11 -7.30 9.22
N HIS A 180 -6.99 -8.00 8.49
CA HIS A 180 -8.41 -8.15 8.81
C HIS A 180 -8.83 -9.62 8.70
N PRO A 181 -8.35 -10.50 9.60
CA PRO A 181 -8.55 -11.94 9.52
C PRO A 181 -10.04 -12.34 9.51
N GLN A 182 -10.91 -11.57 10.17
CA GLN A 182 -12.36 -11.76 10.16
C GLN A 182 -13.00 -11.62 8.77
N HIS A 183 -12.32 -10.93 7.84
CA HIS A 183 -12.77 -10.73 6.46
C HIS A 183 -11.97 -11.56 5.45
N ALA A 184 -10.89 -12.23 5.87
CA ALA A 184 -9.95 -12.91 4.99
C ALA A 184 -10.63 -13.92 4.06
N ASP A 185 -11.44 -14.82 4.60
CA ASP A 185 -12.14 -15.85 3.82
C ASP A 185 -13.06 -15.22 2.77
N THR A 186 -13.78 -14.15 3.11
CA THR A 186 -14.67 -13.45 2.17
C THR A 186 -13.88 -12.75 1.06
N LEU A 187 -12.82 -12.02 1.42
CA LEU A 187 -11.94 -11.32 0.48
C LEU A 187 -11.33 -12.30 -0.54
N ILE A 188 -10.75 -13.40 -0.04
CA ILE A 188 -10.10 -14.42 -0.87
C ILE A 188 -11.14 -15.14 -1.75
N ASN A 189 -12.31 -15.49 -1.20
CA ASN A 189 -13.36 -16.15 -1.96
C ASN A 189 -13.96 -15.26 -3.06
N MET A 190 -14.03 -13.94 -2.87
CA MET A 190 -14.48 -13.02 -3.93
C MET A 190 -13.55 -13.09 -5.15
N VAL A 191 -12.24 -13.15 -4.90
CA VAL A 191 -11.22 -13.29 -5.95
C VAL A 191 -11.30 -14.65 -6.62
N ILE A 192 -11.36 -15.75 -5.87
CA ILE A 192 -11.41 -17.11 -6.43
C ILE A 192 -12.65 -17.34 -7.30
N LYS A 193 -13.80 -16.76 -6.92
CA LYS A 193 -15.05 -16.92 -7.69
C LYS A 193 -15.02 -16.20 -9.03
N ASP A 194 -14.28 -15.10 -9.14
CA ASP A 194 -14.09 -14.38 -10.40
C ASP A 194 -12.81 -14.86 -11.10
N LYS A 195 -12.96 -15.81 -12.02
CA LYS A 195 -11.82 -16.41 -12.74
C LYS A 195 -10.97 -15.38 -13.47
N GLU A 196 -11.56 -14.31 -14.01
CA GLU A 196 -10.82 -13.31 -14.78
C GLU A 196 -10.06 -12.35 -13.87
N HIS A 197 -10.68 -11.90 -12.77
CA HIS A 197 -9.97 -11.13 -11.75
C HIS A 197 -8.87 -11.95 -11.08
N PHE A 198 -9.15 -13.21 -10.77
CA PHE A 198 -8.16 -14.16 -10.25
C PHE A 198 -6.94 -14.27 -11.18
N LYS A 199 -7.16 -14.56 -12.46
CA LYS A 199 -6.08 -14.61 -13.48
C LYS A 199 -5.26 -13.31 -13.55
N LYS A 200 -5.93 -12.16 -13.46
CA LYS A 200 -5.28 -10.85 -13.47
C LYS A 200 -4.44 -10.62 -12.21
N LEU A 201 -4.93 -11.04 -11.05
CA LEU A 201 -4.20 -10.91 -9.78
C LEU A 201 -2.98 -11.83 -9.76
N ILE A 202 -3.12 -13.05 -10.26
CA ILE A 202 -2.06 -14.07 -10.26
C ILE A 202 -1.02 -13.93 -11.39
N SER A 203 -1.11 -12.92 -12.26
CA SER A 203 -0.07 -12.67 -13.26
C SER A 203 1.13 -11.87 -12.71
N ASN A 204 0.97 -11.14 -11.61
CA ASN A 204 2.02 -10.26 -11.04
C ASN A 204 2.81 -10.91 -9.88
N ARG A 205 3.53 -12.00 -10.17
CA ARG A 205 4.04 -13.04 -9.24
C ARG A 205 5.00 -12.64 -8.11
N SER A 206 5.39 -11.38 -7.96
CA SER A 206 6.43 -11.06 -6.98
C SER A 206 5.95 -11.30 -5.54
N ASN A 207 6.63 -12.22 -4.85
CA ASN A 207 6.60 -12.43 -3.40
C ASN A 207 5.35 -13.08 -2.76
N TRP A 208 4.57 -13.89 -3.49
CA TRP A 208 3.32 -14.45 -2.92
C TRP A 208 3.51 -15.68 -2.05
N SER A 209 4.53 -16.51 -2.28
CA SER A 209 4.72 -17.75 -1.51
C SER A 209 4.85 -17.48 -0.01
N GLU A 210 5.65 -16.46 0.34
CA GLU A 210 5.80 -16.01 1.72
C GLU A 210 4.47 -15.51 2.31
N GLN A 211 3.73 -14.68 1.58
CA GLN A 211 2.48 -14.10 2.06
C GLN A 211 1.34 -15.14 2.15
N LEU A 212 1.31 -16.12 1.25
CA LEU A 212 0.35 -17.22 1.23
C LEU A 212 0.59 -18.22 2.38
N SER A 213 1.78 -18.25 2.97
CA SER A 213 2.04 -19.08 4.17
C SER A 213 1.13 -18.72 5.35
N HIS A 214 0.63 -17.47 5.39
CA HIS A 214 -0.37 -17.04 6.37
C HIS A 214 -1.77 -17.64 6.13
N PHE A 215 -2.01 -18.23 4.96
CA PHE A 215 -3.28 -18.83 4.59
C PHE A 215 -3.14 -20.24 3.97
N PRO A 216 -2.72 -21.26 4.76
CA PRO A 216 -2.44 -22.61 4.25
C PRO A 216 -3.63 -23.26 3.52
N LYS A 217 -4.85 -22.93 3.93
CA LYS A 217 -6.11 -23.40 3.31
C LYS A 217 -6.19 -23.05 1.81
N TYR A 218 -5.63 -21.91 1.41
CA TYR A 218 -5.72 -21.40 0.05
C TYR A 218 -4.47 -21.68 -0.78
N GLU A 219 -3.38 -22.12 -0.15
CA GLU A 219 -2.10 -22.40 -0.81
C GLU A 219 -2.25 -23.33 -2.01
N LYS A 220 -2.95 -24.46 -1.85
CA LYS A 220 -3.22 -25.40 -2.95
C LYS A 220 -4.05 -24.79 -4.08
N ILE A 221 -5.00 -23.93 -3.75
CA ILE A 221 -5.85 -23.28 -4.75
C ILE A 221 -5.03 -22.31 -5.59
N PHE A 222 -4.18 -21.50 -4.96
CA PHE A 222 -3.27 -20.62 -5.69
C PHE A 222 -2.23 -21.42 -6.45
N ALA A 223 -1.56 -22.41 -5.86
CA ALA A 223 -0.55 -23.23 -6.51
C ALA A 223 -1.07 -23.93 -7.78
N ASN A 224 -2.28 -24.47 -7.75
CA ASN A 224 -2.86 -25.19 -8.90
C ASN A 224 -3.34 -24.26 -10.03
N ASN A 225 -3.61 -22.99 -9.73
CA ASN A 225 -4.16 -22.04 -10.71
C ASN A 225 -3.15 -20.99 -11.16
N VAL A 226 -1.98 -20.91 -10.54
CA VAL A 226 -0.85 -20.09 -11.02
C VAL A 226 -0.45 -20.64 -12.40
N PRO A 227 -0.74 -19.93 -13.50
CA PRO A 227 -0.50 -20.44 -14.84
C PRO A 227 1.01 -20.53 -15.00
N ILE A 228 1.59 -21.74 -15.04
CA ILE A 228 3.04 -21.96 -15.21
C ILE A 228 3.50 -21.00 -16.31
N ASP A 229 4.22 -19.95 -15.91
CA ASP A 229 4.67 -18.93 -16.84
C ASP A 229 5.47 -19.67 -17.90
N GLU A 230 5.03 -19.58 -19.15
CA GLU A 230 5.72 -20.25 -20.24
C GLU A 230 7.18 -19.75 -20.29
N ASN A 231 7.46 -18.54 -19.81
CA ASN A 231 8.83 -18.04 -19.60
C ASN A 231 9.55 -18.66 -18.40
N GLU A 232 8.89 -19.00 -17.29
CA GLU A 232 9.53 -19.72 -16.18
C GLU A 232 9.72 -21.20 -16.55
N LYS A 233 8.77 -21.80 -17.27
CA LYS A 233 8.95 -23.12 -17.90
C LYS A 233 10.08 -23.09 -18.90
N ASN A 234 10.15 -22.08 -19.78
CA ASN A 234 11.21 -21.90 -20.76
C ASN A 234 12.53 -21.52 -20.10
N ARG A 235 12.52 -20.79 -18.98
CA ARG A 235 13.70 -20.49 -18.16
C ARG A 235 14.18 -21.78 -17.51
N GLN A 236 13.32 -22.55 -16.86
CA GLN A 236 13.69 -23.85 -16.31
C GLN A 236 14.15 -24.82 -17.39
N LEU A 237 13.52 -24.81 -18.58
CA LEU A 237 13.95 -25.58 -19.75
C LEU A 237 15.31 -25.07 -20.28
N TYR A 238 15.54 -23.76 -20.30
CA TYR A 238 16.79 -23.14 -20.70
C TYR A 238 17.90 -23.39 -19.68
N LEU A 239 17.60 -23.38 -18.38
CA LEU A 239 18.52 -23.72 -17.29
C LEU A 239 18.85 -25.21 -17.32
N ALA A 240 17.85 -26.08 -17.49
CA ALA A 240 18.04 -27.53 -17.64
C ALA A 240 18.83 -27.90 -18.91
N ASN A 241 18.70 -27.09 -19.97
CA ASN A 241 19.45 -27.24 -21.21
C ASN A 241 20.64 -26.29 -21.30
N ALA A 242 20.95 -25.54 -20.25
CA ALA A 242 22.00 -24.56 -20.29
C ALA A 242 23.30 -25.33 -20.51
N PRO A 243 24.11 -24.94 -21.50
CA PRO A 243 25.45 -25.45 -21.56
C PRO A 243 26.15 -24.84 -20.35
N HIS A 244 26.16 -25.54 -19.21
CA HIS A 244 26.97 -25.26 -18.01
C HIS A 244 28.47 -25.35 -18.37
N ALA A 245 28.87 -24.61 -19.38
CA ALA A 245 30.09 -24.77 -20.14
C ALA A 245 31.27 -24.36 -19.27
N GLU A 246 31.10 -23.36 -18.39
CA GLU A 246 32.15 -22.95 -17.48
C GLU A 246 32.34 -23.98 -16.35
N ILE A 247 31.27 -24.47 -15.73
CA ILE A 247 31.35 -25.55 -14.71
C ILE A 247 32.05 -26.78 -15.32
N ARG A 248 31.60 -27.20 -16.50
CA ARG A 248 32.18 -28.35 -17.22
C ARG A 248 33.63 -28.12 -17.61
N LYS A 249 33.99 -26.92 -18.07
CA LYS A 249 35.36 -26.55 -18.45
C LYS A 249 36.28 -26.56 -17.24
N ASN A 250 35.88 -25.93 -16.14
CA ASN A 250 36.70 -25.82 -14.94
C ASN A 250 36.89 -27.17 -14.25
N ALA A 251 35.84 -28.00 -14.17
CA ALA A 251 35.95 -29.37 -13.69
C ALA A 251 36.97 -30.19 -14.51
N ARG A 252 36.98 -30.03 -15.84
CA ARG A 252 37.95 -30.70 -16.73
C ARG A 252 39.38 -30.18 -16.56
N LEU A 253 39.55 -28.88 -16.35
CA LEU A 253 40.86 -28.28 -16.09
C LEU A 253 41.46 -28.81 -14.80
N PHE A 254 40.67 -28.92 -13.72
CA PHE A 254 41.13 -29.52 -12.48
C PHE A 254 41.47 -31.00 -12.65
N ALA A 255 40.63 -31.77 -13.36
CA ALA A 255 40.93 -33.17 -13.67
C ALA A 255 42.18 -33.33 -14.56
N GLN A 256 42.50 -32.35 -15.39
CA GLN A 256 43.73 -32.34 -16.19
C GLN A 256 44.95 -32.05 -15.34
N ALA A 257 44.87 -31.00 -14.50
CA ALA A 257 45.98 -30.59 -13.64
C ALA A 257 46.39 -31.71 -12.68
N GLU A 258 45.43 -32.49 -12.17
CA GLU A 258 45.66 -33.70 -11.36
C GLU A 258 46.48 -34.78 -12.09
N ARG A 259 46.33 -34.90 -13.42
CA ARG A 259 46.99 -35.93 -14.24
C ARG A 259 48.39 -35.53 -14.73
N THR A 260 48.72 -34.24 -14.67
CA THR A 260 50.03 -33.74 -15.09
C THR A 260 51.05 -33.79 -13.95
N HIS A 261 52.28 -34.25 -14.21
CA HIS A 261 53.35 -34.31 -13.20
C HIS A 261 53.64 -32.98 -12.49
N SER A 262 53.45 -31.84 -13.17
CA SER A 262 53.64 -30.51 -12.57
C SER A 262 52.50 -30.08 -11.62
N GLY A 263 51.31 -30.67 -11.74
CA GLY A 263 50.13 -30.34 -10.94
C GLY A 263 49.85 -31.34 -9.81
N GLN A 264 50.54 -32.48 -9.79
CA GLN A 264 50.30 -33.58 -8.85
C GLN A 264 50.45 -33.13 -7.39
N PHE A 265 51.49 -32.38 -7.05
CA PHE A 265 51.69 -31.93 -5.67
C PHE A 265 50.57 -30.97 -5.19
N PHE A 266 50.25 -29.93 -5.96
CA PHE A 266 49.26 -28.93 -5.50
C PHE A 266 47.81 -29.42 -5.62
N PHE A 267 47.46 -30.10 -6.72
CA PHE A 267 46.07 -30.47 -6.99
C PHE A 267 45.70 -31.89 -6.57
N SER A 268 46.64 -32.81 -6.34
CA SER A 268 46.30 -34.13 -5.76
C SER A 268 46.61 -34.27 -4.28
N GLU A 269 47.64 -33.58 -3.76
CA GLU A 269 48.04 -33.72 -2.34
C GLU A 269 47.60 -32.52 -1.48
N ALA A 270 47.79 -31.27 -1.96
CA ALA A 270 47.51 -30.08 -1.15
C ALA A 270 46.06 -29.61 -1.15
N MET A 271 45.29 -29.93 -2.19
CA MET A 271 43.87 -29.60 -2.30
C MET A 271 43.05 -30.90 -2.28
N PRO A 272 42.06 -31.07 -1.38
CA PRO A 272 41.10 -32.17 -1.44
C PRO A 272 40.20 -32.11 -2.68
N ARG A 273 39.73 -33.27 -3.14
CA ARG A 273 38.89 -33.39 -4.35
C ARG A 273 37.55 -32.66 -4.19
N GLU A 274 36.99 -32.73 -2.99
CA GLU A 274 35.74 -32.10 -2.60
C GLU A 274 35.80 -30.58 -2.80
N LEU A 275 36.92 -29.96 -2.41
CA LEU A 275 37.13 -28.52 -2.61
C LEU A 275 37.26 -28.16 -4.08
N ARG A 276 37.89 -29.01 -4.92
CA ARG A 276 37.97 -28.75 -6.37
C ARG A 276 36.60 -28.78 -7.05
N ILE A 277 35.73 -29.71 -6.62
CA ILE A 277 34.36 -29.82 -7.12
C ILE A 277 33.56 -28.56 -6.75
N ILE A 278 33.67 -28.12 -5.49
CA ILE A 278 33.03 -26.89 -5.00
C ILE A 278 33.53 -25.67 -5.79
N ILE A 279 34.85 -25.52 -5.97
CA ILE A 279 35.42 -24.40 -6.74
C ILE A 279 34.98 -24.45 -8.22
N ALA A 280 34.88 -25.64 -8.81
CA ALA A 280 34.36 -25.81 -10.17
C ALA A 280 32.85 -25.52 -10.28
N GLY A 281 32.08 -25.70 -9.22
CA GLY A 281 30.67 -25.31 -9.13
C GLY A 281 30.47 -23.81 -8.93
N LEU A 282 31.37 -23.14 -8.22
CA LEU A 282 31.36 -21.69 -7.94
C LEU A 282 31.90 -20.85 -9.11
N THR A 283 31.27 -20.98 -10.28
CA THR A 283 31.69 -20.25 -11.51
C THR A 283 30.66 -19.19 -11.90
N ARG A 284 30.88 -18.49 -13.03
CA ARG A 284 29.90 -17.53 -13.53
C ARG A 284 28.55 -18.21 -13.79
N ASP A 285 28.54 -19.49 -14.14
CA ASP A 285 27.31 -20.28 -14.35
C ASP A 285 26.59 -20.65 -13.04
N SER A 286 27.13 -20.32 -11.86
CA SER A 286 26.53 -20.69 -10.57
C SER A 286 25.16 -20.06 -10.29
N TYR A 287 24.77 -18.98 -10.99
CA TYR A 287 23.41 -18.43 -10.89
C TYR A 287 22.36 -19.24 -11.69
N LEU A 288 22.79 -20.23 -12.48
CA LEU A 288 21.93 -21.03 -13.37
C LEU A 288 21.44 -22.34 -12.72
N CYS A 289 22.01 -22.75 -11.59
CA CYS A 289 21.67 -23.98 -10.88
C CYS A 289 21.94 -23.80 -9.38
N ASN A 290 21.31 -24.61 -8.53
CA ASN A 290 21.65 -24.57 -7.11
C ASN A 290 23.02 -25.22 -6.84
N GLU A 291 23.54 -25.06 -5.63
CA GLU A 291 24.89 -25.53 -5.26
C GLU A 291 25.06 -27.05 -5.42
N GLU A 292 24.03 -27.82 -5.08
CA GLU A 292 24.04 -29.29 -5.17
C GLU A 292 24.12 -29.76 -6.62
N GLU A 293 23.31 -29.16 -7.50
CA GLU A 293 23.33 -29.41 -8.95
C GLU A 293 24.67 -29.02 -9.58
N ALA A 294 25.22 -27.85 -9.22
CA ALA A 294 26.51 -27.39 -9.70
C ALA A 294 27.65 -28.36 -9.34
N ASN A 295 27.64 -28.86 -8.10
CA ASN A 295 28.60 -29.84 -7.59
C ASN A 295 28.46 -31.19 -8.31
N GLN A 296 27.23 -31.63 -8.58
CA GLN A 296 26.98 -32.85 -9.34
C GLN A 296 27.53 -32.74 -10.78
N ILE A 297 27.25 -31.64 -11.49
CA ILE A 297 27.74 -31.39 -12.85
C ILE A 297 29.28 -31.38 -12.88
N ALA A 298 29.91 -30.72 -11.89
CA ALA A 298 31.35 -30.69 -11.75
C ALA A 298 31.93 -32.09 -11.52
N GLN A 299 31.35 -32.87 -10.59
CA GLN A 299 31.80 -34.23 -10.27
C GLN A 299 31.71 -35.19 -11.46
N GLU A 300 30.62 -35.13 -12.23
CA GLU A 300 30.45 -35.92 -13.44
C GLU A 300 31.52 -35.59 -14.50
N ASN A 301 31.89 -34.31 -14.65
CA ASN A 301 32.88 -33.89 -15.65
C ASN A 301 34.32 -34.08 -15.17
N PHE A 302 34.54 -34.16 -13.87
CA PHE A 302 35.82 -34.57 -13.28
C PHE A 302 36.18 -36.02 -13.65
N SER A 303 35.15 -36.89 -13.67
CA SER A 303 35.30 -38.34 -13.88
C SER A 303 35.33 -38.73 -15.37
N ARG A 304 35.12 -37.80 -16.29
CA ARG A 304 35.10 -38.10 -17.73
C ARG A 304 36.54 -38.24 -18.28
N PRO A 305 36.81 -39.28 -19.09
CA PRO A 305 38.07 -39.37 -19.82
C PRO A 305 38.16 -38.23 -20.84
N MET A 306 39.36 -37.62 -20.96
CA MET A 306 39.62 -36.65 -22.01
C MET A 306 39.48 -37.36 -23.35
N LYS A 307 38.65 -36.84 -24.26
CA LYS A 307 38.68 -37.31 -25.65
C LYS A 307 40.05 -36.95 -26.21
N ASN A 308 40.87 -37.95 -26.54
CA ASN A 308 42.14 -37.73 -27.23
C ASN A 308 41.83 -36.94 -28.51
N SER A 309 42.31 -35.71 -28.59
CA SER A 309 42.32 -34.93 -29.82
C SER A 309 43.22 -35.68 -30.80
N LYS A 310 42.62 -36.28 -31.82
CA LYS A 310 43.35 -36.85 -32.97
C LYS A 310 43.99 -35.73 -33.79
#